data_AF-A0A653EDZ2-F1
#
_entry.id   AF-A0A653EDZ2-F1
#
_cell.length_a   1.000
_cell.length_b   1.000
_cell.length_c   1.000
_cell.angle_alpha   90.00
_cell.angle_beta   90.00
_cell.angle_gamma   90.00
#
_symmetry.space_group_name_H-M   'P 1'
#
loop_
_entity.id
_entity.type
_entity.pdbx_description
1 polymer ?
#
loop_
_entity_poly.entity_id
_entity_poly.type
_entity_poly.pdbx_seq_one_letter_code
_entity_poly.pdbx_strand_id
1 'polypeptide(L)'
;MNIFTVISTVFGLVMTAFGIWRTIRANHIAKSAHFDEGQAALRMELRARLNSQFRLVRAVDNVNRGLLPGSPVEADLDELRTYLNAKKHRFMMPTRQQIEVVIKSIGGALAALAVAHHPPRNDAAFIPHVDEIKCNVLRPWLEKARADINVVLDGLAAIERQPMSVRRQIKLFAALNLESQTPIKV
;
A
#
# COMPACT_ATOMS: atom_id res chain seq x y z
N MET A 1 -49.73 -13.34 -42.46
CA MET A 1 -48.51 -14.09 -42.05
C MET A 1 -47.34 -13.18 -42.34
N ASN A 2 -46.63 -12.59 -41.35
CA ASN A 2 -45.28 -11.97 -41.54
C ASN A 2 -44.73 -11.18 -40.33
N ILE A 3 -45.53 -10.82 -39.31
CA ILE A 3 -45.03 -10.02 -38.17
C ILE A 3 -44.49 -10.92 -37.04
N PHE A 4 -45.17 -12.03 -36.74
CA PHE A 4 -44.77 -12.96 -35.67
C PHE A 4 -43.46 -13.71 -35.93
N THR A 5 -43.17 -14.05 -37.18
CA THR A 5 -41.93 -14.75 -37.57
C THR A 5 -40.70 -13.86 -37.47
N VAL A 6 -40.82 -12.56 -37.75
CA VAL A 6 -39.72 -11.58 -37.65
C VAL A 6 -39.40 -11.26 -36.18
N ILE A 7 -40.43 -11.15 -35.32
CA ILE A 7 -40.24 -10.92 -33.88
C ILE A 7 -39.53 -12.12 -33.24
N SER A 8 -39.92 -13.34 -33.61
CA SER A 8 -39.33 -14.57 -33.07
C SER A 8 -37.85 -14.73 -33.42
N THR A 9 -37.43 -14.39 -34.65
CA THR A 9 -36.03 -14.48 -35.08
C THR A 9 -35.16 -13.39 -34.45
N VAL A 10 -35.66 -12.17 -34.27
CA VAL A 10 -34.93 -11.09 -33.58
C VAL A 10 -34.74 -11.44 -32.10
N PHE A 11 -35.77 -11.98 -31.45
CA PHE A 11 -35.68 -12.38 -30.04
C PHE A 11 -34.70 -13.54 -29.83
N GLY A 12 -34.67 -14.52 -30.75
CA GLY A 12 -33.70 -15.62 -30.74
C GLY A 12 -32.25 -15.17 -30.92
N LEU A 13 -32.00 -14.16 -31.76
CA LEU A 13 -30.68 -13.56 -31.95
C LEU A 13 -30.21 -12.77 -30.71
N VAL A 14 -31.11 -12.03 -30.06
CA VAL A 14 -30.79 -11.30 -28.82
C VAL A 14 -30.46 -12.26 -27.69
N MET A 15 -31.24 -13.33 -27.52
CA MET A 15 -31.00 -14.33 -26.48
C MET A 15 -29.69 -15.11 -26.68
N THR A 16 -29.33 -15.43 -27.93
CA THR A 16 -28.05 -16.09 -28.24
C THR A 16 -26.86 -15.16 -28.03
N ALA A 17 -26.95 -13.89 -28.44
CA ALA A 17 -25.92 -12.89 -28.14
C ALA A 17 -25.73 -12.69 -26.63
N PHE A 18 -26.84 -12.67 -25.86
CA PHE A 18 -26.78 -12.55 -24.40
C PHE A 18 -26.19 -13.81 -23.74
N GLY A 19 -26.48 -14.99 -24.26
CA GLY A 19 -25.90 -16.26 -23.83
C GLY A 19 -24.39 -16.32 -24.08
N ILE A 20 -23.94 -15.92 -25.27
CA ILE A 20 -22.52 -15.84 -25.64
C ILE A 20 -21.79 -14.81 -24.77
N TRP A 21 -22.40 -13.66 -24.51
CA TRP A 21 -21.82 -12.66 -23.62
C TRP A 21 -21.67 -13.17 -22.18
N ARG A 22 -22.67 -13.89 -21.66
CA ARG A 22 -22.60 -14.51 -20.32
C ARG A 22 -21.54 -15.60 -20.22
N THR A 23 -21.39 -16.44 -21.24
CA THR A 23 -20.37 -17.50 -21.24
C THR A 23 -18.96 -16.94 -21.38
N ILE A 24 -18.75 -15.93 -22.23
CA ILE A 24 -17.47 -15.22 -22.32
C ILE A 24 -17.13 -14.59 -20.97
N ARG A 25 -18.11 -13.92 -20.32
CA ARG A 25 -17.90 -13.31 -19.00
C ARG A 25 -17.58 -14.35 -17.93
N ALA A 26 -18.31 -15.46 -17.87
CA ALA A 26 -18.08 -16.54 -16.92
C ALA A 26 -16.72 -17.23 -17.13
N ASN A 27 -16.31 -17.44 -18.39
CA ASN A 27 -15.03 -18.05 -18.73
C ASN A 27 -13.85 -17.11 -18.42
N HIS A 28 -14.05 -15.80 -18.62
CA HIS A 28 -13.06 -14.79 -18.22
C HIS A 28 -12.93 -14.70 -16.70
N ILE A 29 -14.03 -14.84 -15.96
CA ILE A 29 -14.06 -14.91 -14.48
C ILE A 29 -13.39 -16.19 -13.99
N ALA A 30 -13.66 -17.35 -14.59
CA ALA A 30 -13.07 -18.64 -14.19
C ALA A 30 -11.56 -18.69 -14.45
N LYS A 31 -11.09 -18.16 -15.59
CA LYS A 31 -9.65 -18.02 -15.87
C LYS A 31 -8.97 -17.01 -14.96
N SER A 32 -9.64 -15.92 -14.58
CA SER A 32 -9.06 -14.96 -13.63
C SER A 32 -9.10 -15.42 -12.18
N ALA A 33 -10.07 -16.26 -11.79
CA ALA A 33 -10.31 -16.67 -10.40
C ALA A 33 -9.08 -17.33 -9.75
N HIS A 34 -8.42 -18.27 -10.43
CA HIS A 34 -7.26 -18.96 -9.85
C HIS A 34 -6.02 -18.05 -9.71
N PHE A 35 -5.88 -17.06 -10.60
CA PHE A 35 -4.85 -16.03 -10.50
C PHE A 35 -5.20 -14.97 -9.44
N ASP A 36 -6.48 -14.67 -9.27
CA ASP A 36 -7.00 -13.79 -8.21
C ASP A 36 -6.82 -14.42 -6.84
N GLU A 37 -6.98 -15.73 -6.68
CA GLU A 37 -6.80 -16.45 -5.39
C GLU A 37 -5.36 -16.36 -4.87
N GLY A 38 -4.37 -16.62 -5.73
CA GLY A 38 -2.96 -16.50 -5.36
C GLY A 38 -2.54 -15.07 -5.02
N GLN A 39 -3.07 -14.08 -5.76
CA GLN A 39 -2.86 -12.66 -5.45
C GLN A 39 -3.65 -12.23 -4.20
N ALA A 40 -4.86 -12.77 -3.97
CA ALA A 40 -5.67 -12.47 -2.81
C ALA A 40 -4.97 -12.95 -1.52
N ALA A 41 -4.39 -14.15 -1.52
CA ALA A 41 -3.61 -14.65 -0.38
C ALA A 41 -2.41 -13.75 -0.07
N LEU A 42 -1.65 -13.34 -1.11
CA LEU A 42 -0.51 -12.42 -0.96
C LEU A 42 -0.94 -11.04 -0.43
N ARG A 43 -2.07 -10.51 -0.93
CA ARG A 43 -2.63 -9.22 -0.49
C ARG A 43 -3.13 -9.28 0.96
N MET A 44 -3.80 -10.37 1.34
CA MET A 44 -4.23 -10.61 2.71
C MET A 44 -3.06 -10.71 3.68
N GLU A 45 -2.00 -11.44 3.31
CA GLU A 45 -0.78 -11.53 4.12
C GLU A 45 -0.10 -10.16 4.26
N LEU A 46 0.04 -9.42 3.16
CA LEU A 46 0.59 -8.06 3.19
C LEU A 46 -0.25 -7.14 4.08
N ARG A 47 -1.57 -7.17 3.94
CA ARG A 47 -2.49 -6.37 4.76
C ARG A 47 -2.38 -6.70 6.23
N ALA A 48 -2.31 -7.98 6.60
CA ALA A 48 -2.14 -8.40 8.00
C ALA A 48 -0.86 -7.82 8.61
N ARG A 49 0.27 -7.88 7.88
CA ARG A 49 1.56 -7.32 8.29
C ARG A 49 1.60 -5.79 8.34
N LEU A 50 0.84 -5.12 7.49
CA LEU A 50 0.71 -3.66 7.52
C LEU A 50 -0.20 -3.20 8.66
N ASN A 51 -1.28 -3.93 8.94
CA ASN A 51 -2.17 -3.65 10.07
C ASN A 51 -1.50 -3.87 11.43
N SER A 52 -0.51 -4.75 11.53
CA SER A 52 0.26 -4.93 12.76
C SER A 52 1.18 -3.75 13.09
N GLN A 53 1.30 -2.75 12.21
CA GLN A 53 2.12 -1.54 12.40
C GLN A 53 1.46 -0.48 13.30
N PHE A 54 0.66 -0.87 14.29
CA PHE A 54 0.06 0.06 15.26
C PHE A 54 1.13 0.88 16.02
N ARG A 55 2.35 0.33 16.14
CA ARG A 55 3.49 1.01 16.77
C ARG A 55 4.01 2.17 15.94
N LEU A 56 3.91 2.14 14.62
CA LEU A 56 4.23 3.27 13.76
C LEU A 56 3.26 4.44 14.00
N VAL A 57 1.95 4.15 14.12
CA VAL A 57 0.94 5.17 14.44
C VAL A 57 1.27 5.82 15.79
N ARG A 58 1.55 5.01 16.81
CA ARG A 58 1.95 5.51 18.12
C ARG A 58 3.26 6.31 18.07
N ALA A 59 4.24 5.88 17.26
CA ALA A 59 5.50 6.58 17.12
C ALA A 59 5.31 7.97 16.49
N VAL A 60 4.46 8.10 15.47
CA VAL A 60 4.08 9.40 14.90
C VAL A 60 3.41 10.28 15.96
N ASP A 61 2.46 9.73 16.73
CA ASP A 61 1.77 10.48 17.79
C ASP A 61 2.73 10.93 18.91
N ASN A 62 3.70 10.10 19.28
CA ASN A 62 4.73 10.44 20.25
C ASN A 62 5.61 11.60 19.76
N VAL A 63 6.09 11.53 18.52
CA VAL A 63 6.93 12.59 17.91
C VAL A 63 6.16 13.91 17.75
N ASN A 64 4.85 13.84 17.51
CA ASN A 64 3.98 15.02 17.50
C ASN A 64 3.80 15.66 18.88
N ARG A 65 4.03 14.89 19.95
CA ARG A 65 4.05 15.38 21.34
C ARG A 65 5.46 15.75 21.83
N GLY A 66 6.48 15.70 20.95
CA GLY A 66 7.88 15.95 21.32
C GLY A 66 8.55 14.81 22.09
N LEU A 67 7.98 13.59 22.02
CA LEU A 67 8.51 12.40 22.68
C LEU A 67 9.20 11.49 21.66
N LEU A 68 10.43 11.10 21.94
CA LEU A 68 11.14 10.13 21.11
C LEU A 68 10.45 8.75 21.20
N PRO A 69 10.18 8.11 20.05
CA PRO A 69 9.61 6.77 20.04
C PRO A 69 10.67 5.75 20.46
N GLY A 70 10.27 4.65 21.09
CA GLY A 70 11.22 3.61 21.52
C GLY A 70 11.67 2.68 20.39
N SER A 71 12.69 1.86 20.64
CA SER A 71 13.23 0.84 19.71
C SER A 71 12.23 -0.19 19.14
N PRO A 72 11.08 -0.52 19.78
CA PRO A 72 10.18 -1.53 19.21
C PRO A 72 9.54 -1.14 17.87
N VAL A 73 9.49 0.15 17.52
CA VAL A 73 9.02 0.59 16.18
C VAL A 73 10.07 0.34 15.09
N GLU A 74 11.36 0.40 15.44
CA GLU A 74 12.45 0.14 14.50
C GLU A 74 12.42 -1.33 14.06
N ALA A 75 12.25 -2.25 15.01
CA ALA A 75 12.14 -3.68 14.72
C ALA A 75 10.96 -4.00 13.79
N ASP A 76 9.78 -3.44 14.07
CA ASP A 76 8.58 -3.66 13.24
C ASP A 76 8.74 -3.11 11.82
N LEU A 77 9.38 -1.94 11.67
CA LEU A 77 9.67 -1.32 10.38
C LEU A 77 10.75 -2.10 9.61
N ASP A 78 11.78 -2.60 10.28
CA ASP A 78 12.83 -3.39 9.63
C ASP A 78 12.32 -4.77 9.19
N GLU A 79 11.47 -5.42 9.99
CA GLU A 79 10.79 -6.65 9.59
C GLU A 79 9.93 -6.42 8.35
N LEU A 80 9.13 -5.34 8.33
CA LEU A 80 8.30 -5.00 7.19
C LEU A 80 9.14 -4.71 5.95
N ARG A 81 10.24 -3.96 6.10
CA ARG A 81 11.19 -3.68 5.01
C ARG A 81 11.78 -4.97 4.44
N THR A 82 12.19 -5.89 5.30
CA THR A 82 12.76 -7.19 4.93
C THR A 82 11.74 -8.03 4.17
N TYR A 83 10.52 -8.10 4.68
CA TYR A 83 9.40 -8.80 4.03
C TYR A 83 9.10 -8.23 2.63
N LEU A 84 8.97 -6.90 2.52
CA LEU A 84 8.68 -6.25 1.25
C LEU A 84 9.82 -6.46 0.25
N ASN A 85 11.08 -6.37 0.67
CA ASN A 85 12.22 -6.66 -0.19
C ASN A 85 12.20 -8.09 -0.74
N ALA A 86 11.88 -9.07 0.12
CA ALA A 86 11.81 -10.47 -0.27
C ALA A 86 10.66 -10.75 -1.25
N LYS A 87 9.51 -10.08 -1.10
CA LYS A 87 8.28 -10.39 -1.86
C LYS A 87 7.89 -9.37 -2.93
N LYS A 88 8.59 -8.24 -3.10
CA LYS A 88 8.20 -7.15 -4.02
C LYS A 88 7.91 -7.57 -5.47
N HIS A 89 8.53 -8.65 -5.95
CA HIS A 89 8.34 -9.17 -7.30
C HIS A 89 7.09 -10.05 -7.47
N ARG A 90 6.44 -10.44 -6.36
CA ARG A 90 5.29 -11.36 -6.36
C ARG A 90 3.95 -10.64 -6.45
N PHE A 91 3.93 -9.34 -6.17
CA PHE A 91 2.72 -8.53 -6.22
C PHE A 91 2.45 -8.04 -7.64
N MET A 92 1.22 -8.23 -8.12
CA MET A 92 0.75 -7.53 -9.31
C MET A 92 0.37 -6.08 -8.99
N MET A 93 -0.34 -5.89 -7.88
CA MET A 93 -0.73 -4.59 -7.32
C MET A 93 -0.60 -4.66 -5.79
N PRO A 94 0.09 -3.70 -5.13
CA PRO A 94 0.83 -2.58 -5.72
C PRO A 94 1.97 -3.06 -6.63
N THR A 95 2.37 -2.23 -7.60
CA THR A 95 3.45 -2.60 -8.53
C THR A 95 4.79 -2.64 -7.82
N ARG A 96 5.77 -3.35 -8.40
CA ARG A 96 7.15 -3.39 -7.86
C ARG A 96 7.72 -2.00 -7.59
N GLN A 97 7.53 -1.05 -8.50
CA GLN A 97 8.04 0.32 -8.35
C GLN A 97 7.37 1.04 -7.18
N GLN A 98 6.07 0.86 -6.99
CA GLN A 98 5.33 1.43 -5.86
C GLN A 98 5.77 0.80 -4.53
N ILE A 99 6.04 -0.50 -4.50
CA ILE A 99 6.61 -1.18 -3.31
C ILE A 99 8.02 -0.66 -3.03
N GLU A 100 8.83 -0.40 -4.05
CA GLU A 100 10.17 0.19 -3.87
C GLU A 100 10.13 1.60 -3.27
N VAL A 101 9.10 2.39 -3.58
CA VAL A 101 8.87 3.68 -2.92
C VAL A 101 8.57 3.50 -1.44
N VAL A 102 7.67 2.59 -1.07
CA VAL A 102 7.36 2.27 0.34
C VAL A 102 8.61 1.80 1.09
N ILE A 103 9.41 0.92 0.47
CA ILE A 103 10.68 0.44 1.05
C ILE A 103 11.65 1.60 1.30
N LYS A 104 11.75 2.57 0.38
CA LYS A 104 12.59 3.76 0.55
C LYS A 104 12.10 4.64 1.70
N SER A 105 10.80 4.86 1.82
CA SER A 105 10.22 5.66 2.92
C SER A 105 10.45 4.98 4.27
N ILE A 106 10.28 3.66 4.36
CA ILE A 106 10.62 2.90 5.58
C ILE A 106 12.13 2.99 5.88
N GLY A 107 12.99 2.87 4.87
CA GLY A 107 14.43 3.00 5.03
C GLY A 107 14.86 4.38 5.55
N GLY A 108 14.23 5.44 5.05
CA GLY A 108 14.46 6.81 5.53
C GLY A 108 14.00 7.00 6.98
N ALA A 109 12.84 6.46 7.35
CA ALA A 109 12.36 6.44 8.72
C ALA A 109 13.31 5.71 9.68
N LEU A 110 13.80 4.51 9.30
CA LEU A 110 14.78 3.76 10.09
C LEU A 110 16.09 4.51 10.25
N ALA A 111 16.58 5.17 9.20
CA ALA A 111 17.80 5.97 9.28
C ALA A 111 17.62 7.17 10.22
N ALA A 112 16.48 7.86 10.14
CA ALA A 112 16.16 8.99 11.01
C ALA A 112 16.00 8.56 12.48
N LEU A 113 15.38 7.40 12.73
CA LEU A 113 15.26 6.80 14.07
C LEU A 113 16.63 6.47 14.66
N ALA A 114 17.50 5.82 13.89
CA ALA A 114 18.85 5.51 14.32
C ALA A 114 19.65 6.77 14.70
N VAL A 115 19.54 7.84 13.90
CA VAL A 115 20.16 9.14 14.20
C VAL A 115 19.59 9.76 15.48
N ALA A 116 18.26 9.69 15.67
CA ALA A 116 17.60 10.25 16.84
C ALA A 116 17.96 9.49 18.14
N HIS A 117 18.10 8.16 18.08
CA HIS A 117 18.47 7.33 19.23
C HIS A 117 19.96 7.35 19.55
N HIS A 118 20.82 7.73 18.60
CA HIS A 118 22.24 7.88 18.90
C HIS A 118 22.48 9.04 19.89
N PRO A 119 23.28 8.82 20.95
CA PRO A 119 23.69 9.90 21.83
C PRO A 119 24.53 10.90 21.02
N PRO A 120 24.31 12.22 21.19
CA PRO A 120 25.14 13.21 20.54
C PRO A 120 26.60 12.98 20.90
N ARG A 121 27.48 12.90 19.88
CA ARG A 121 28.93 12.72 20.08
C ARG A 121 29.65 13.98 20.57
N ASN A 122 28.93 15.10 20.66
CA ASN A 122 29.45 16.43 20.98
C ASN A 122 28.66 17.02 22.16
N ASP A 123 29.05 18.21 22.62
CA ASP A 123 28.36 18.99 23.68
C ASP A 123 26.88 19.30 23.42
N ALA A 124 26.34 18.87 22.27
CA ALA A 124 24.92 18.83 21.99
C ALA A 124 24.11 18.01 23.03
N ALA A 125 24.74 17.19 23.87
CA ALA A 125 24.09 16.59 25.04
C ALA A 125 23.54 17.63 26.04
N PHE A 126 24.11 18.83 26.05
CA PHE A 126 23.74 19.93 26.96
C PHE A 126 22.80 20.95 26.33
N ILE A 127 22.41 20.77 25.06
CA ILE A 127 21.44 21.66 24.42
C ILE A 127 20.07 21.41 25.08
N PRO A 128 19.42 22.44 25.65
CA PRO A 128 18.04 22.31 26.10
C PRO A 128 17.15 22.04 24.87
N HIS A 129 16.16 21.15 25.01
CA HIS A 129 15.23 20.74 23.95
C HIS A 129 15.82 19.87 22.81
N VAL A 130 16.94 19.17 23.03
CA VAL A 130 17.52 18.22 22.04
C VAL A 130 16.50 17.21 21.54
N ASP A 131 15.68 16.66 22.43
CA ASP A 131 14.66 15.68 22.04
C ASP A 131 13.58 16.29 21.14
N GLU A 132 13.26 17.57 21.32
CA GLU A 132 12.32 18.30 20.47
C GLU A 132 12.91 18.53 19.07
N ILE A 133 14.19 18.91 18.99
CA ILE A 133 14.92 19.04 17.72
C ILE A 133 14.96 17.69 16.99
N LYS A 134 15.31 16.62 17.70
CA LYS A 134 15.31 15.25 17.16
C LYS A 134 13.91 14.85 16.68
N CYS A 135 12.87 15.17 17.44
CA CYS A 135 11.49 14.91 17.03
C CYS A 135 11.10 15.68 15.77
N ASN A 136 11.48 16.96 15.65
CA ASN A 136 11.18 17.77 14.46
C ASN A 136 11.88 17.22 13.20
N VAL A 137 13.12 16.74 13.33
CA VAL A 137 13.84 16.06 12.24
C VAL A 137 13.21 14.71 11.89
N LEU A 138 12.77 13.94 12.90
CA LEU A 138 12.21 12.60 12.74
C LEU A 138 10.78 12.61 12.17
N ARG A 139 9.97 13.60 12.54
CA ARG A 139 8.54 13.72 12.18
C ARG A 139 8.26 13.49 10.69
N PRO A 140 8.88 14.24 9.75
CA PRO A 140 8.53 14.10 8.34
C PRO A 140 8.86 12.71 7.77
N TRP A 141 9.86 12.01 8.32
CA TRP A 141 10.20 10.66 7.89
C TRP A 141 9.16 9.62 8.33
N LEU A 142 8.75 9.68 9.60
CA LEU A 142 7.72 8.77 10.13
C LEU A 142 6.35 9.03 9.49
N GLU A 143 5.98 10.30 9.31
CA GLU A 143 4.73 10.67 8.65
C GLU A 143 4.70 10.21 7.20
N LYS A 144 5.81 10.36 6.46
CA LYS A 144 5.92 9.86 5.09
C LYS A 144 5.80 8.34 5.02
N ALA A 145 6.55 7.61 5.87
CA ALA A 145 6.46 6.15 5.92
C ALA A 145 5.03 5.68 6.23
N ARG A 146 4.36 6.33 7.19
CA ARG A 146 2.96 6.05 7.54
C ARG A 146 2.01 6.34 6.37
N ALA A 147 2.15 7.48 5.70
CA ALA A 147 1.32 7.86 4.58
C ALA A 147 1.43 6.84 3.43
N ASP A 148 2.65 6.46 3.05
CA ASP A 148 2.89 5.50 1.97
C ASP A 148 2.35 4.10 2.33
N ILE A 149 2.50 3.67 3.58
CA ILE A 149 1.90 2.42 4.09
C ILE A 149 0.38 2.46 4.03
N ASN A 150 -0.23 3.59 4.41
CA ASN A 150 -1.69 3.75 4.36
C ASN A 150 -2.23 3.70 2.93
N VAL A 151 -1.53 4.27 1.95
CA VAL A 151 -1.91 4.14 0.53
C VAL A 151 -1.96 2.67 0.11
N VAL A 152 -1.01 1.85 0.58
CA VAL A 152 -1.05 0.41 0.31
C VAL A 152 -2.25 -0.25 0.99
N LEU A 153 -2.45 0.01 2.29
CA LEU A 153 -3.56 -0.56 3.06
C LEU A 153 -4.92 -0.22 2.45
N ASP A 154 -5.15 1.05 2.12
CA ASP A 154 -6.41 1.54 1.56
C ASP A 154 -6.64 0.99 0.16
N GLY A 155 -5.58 0.93 -0.67
CA GLY A 155 -5.67 0.35 -2.00
C GLY A 155 -6.00 -1.16 -1.96
N LEU A 156 -5.38 -1.92 -1.06
CA LEU A 156 -5.70 -3.33 -0.86
C LEU A 156 -7.15 -3.51 -0.36
N ALA A 157 -7.58 -2.69 0.60
CA ALA A 157 -8.95 -2.71 1.09
C ALA A 157 -10.00 -2.39 0.03
N ALA A 158 -9.70 -1.44 -0.86
CA ALA A 158 -10.59 -1.10 -1.96
C ALA A 158 -10.72 -2.26 -2.96
N ILE A 159 -9.62 -2.94 -3.29
CA ILE A 159 -9.63 -4.09 -4.20
C ILE A 159 -10.44 -5.25 -3.64
N GLU A 160 -10.30 -5.54 -2.34
CA GLU A 160 -11.05 -6.60 -1.66
C GLU A 160 -12.56 -6.31 -1.61
N ARG A 161 -12.93 -5.05 -1.37
CA ARG A 161 -14.35 -4.65 -1.25
C ARG A 161 -15.11 -4.78 -2.56
N GLN A 162 -14.48 -4.51 -3.70
CA GLN A 162 -15.19 -4.48 -4.97
C GLN A 162 -14.31 -4.91 -6.14
N PRO A 163 -14.78 -5.83 -7.00
CA PRO A 163 -14.07 -6.19 -8.22
C PRO A 163 -13.96 -4.97 -9.14
N MET A 164 -12.74 -4.64 -9.53
CA MET A 164 -12.42 -3.42 -10.27
C MET A 164 -11.42 -3.68 -11.39
N SER A 165 -11.51 -2.88 -12.46
CA SER A 165 -10.60 -2.99 -13.60
C SER A 165 -9.17 -2.62 -13.23
N VAL A 166 -8.19 -3.19 -13.95
CA VAL A 166 -6.75 -2.95 -13.72
C VAL A 166 -6.42 -1.46 -13.70
N ARG A 167 -7.02 -0.65 -14.59
CA ARG A 167 -6.82 0.80 -14.61
C ARG A 167 -7.26 1.49 -13.31
N ARG A 168 -8.36 1.04 -12.70
CA ARG A 168 -8.82 1.57 -11.40
C ARG A 168 -7.89 1.11 -10.28
N GLN A 169 -7.43 -0.15 -10.31
CA GLN A 169 -6.46 -0.66 -9.33
C GLN A 169 -5.16 0.15 -9.35
N ILE A 170 -4.62 0.45 -10.52
CA ILE A 170 -3.39 1.27 -10.67
C ILE A 170 -3.58 2.66 -10.04
N LYS A 171 -4.76 3.28 -10.23
CA LYS A 171 -5.05 4.61 -9.68
C LYS A 171 -5.09 4.64 -8.15
N LEU A 172 -5.45 3.54 -7.49
CA LEU A 172 -5.47 3.48 -6.03
C LEU A 172 -4.08 3.73 -5.42
N PHE A 173 -3.03 3.33 -6.13
CA PHE A 173 -1.65 3.45 -5.66
C PHE A 173 -0.89 4.61 -6.32
N ALA A 174 -1.59 5.54 -6.99
CA ALA A 174 -0.96 6.61 -7.77
C ALA A 174 -0.09 7.56 -6.94
N ALA A 175 -0.36 7.71 -5.64
CA ALA A 175 0.48 8.46 -4.71
C ALA A 175 1.88 7.84 -4.54
N LEU A 176 2.02 6.52 -4.76
CA LEU A 176 3.30 5.81 -4.70
C LEU A 176 4.07 5.84 -6.03
N ASN A 177 3.56 6.54 -7.05
CA ASN A 177 4.31 6.73 -8.29
C ASN A 177 5.48 7.69 -8.04
N LEU A 178 6.63 7.42 -8.65
CA LEU A 178 7.84 8.26 -8.52
C LEU A 178 7.59 9.74 -8.80
N GLU A 179 6.73 10.04 -9.79
CA GLU A 179 6.36 11.41 -10.18
C GLU A 179 5.55 12.14 -9.11
N SER A 180 4.82 11.40 -8.28
CA SER A 180 3.97 11.94 -7.21
C SER A 180 4.74 12.18 -5.90
N GLN A 181 6.01 11.77 -5.83
CA GLN A 181 6.78 11.78 -4.60
C GLN A 181 7.29 13.19 -4.26
N THR A 182 6.85 13.72 -3.12
CA THR A 182 7.40 14.96 -2.58
C THR A 182 8.73 14.69 -1.88
N PRO A 183 9.79 15.46 -2.17
CA PRO A 183 11.03 15.39 -1.41
C PRO A 183 10.78 15.87 0.02
N ILE A 184 11.37 15.18 0.99
CA ILE A 184 11.32 15.60 2.38
C ILE A 184 12.26 16.81 2.53
N LYS A 185 11.71 17.92 3.05
CA LYS A 185 12.51 19.07 3.50
C LYS A 185 12.79 18.87 4.98
N VAL A 186 14.06 18.68 5.33
CA VAL A 186 14.56 18.57 6.70
C VAL A 186 15.29 19.85 7.04
#